data_AF-A0AAV1LAC9-F1
#
_entry.id   AF-A0AAV1LAC9-F1
#
_cell.length_a   1.000
_cell.length_b   1.000
_cell.length_c   1.000
_cell.angle_alpha   90.00
_cell.angle_beta   90.00
_cell.angle_gamma   90.00
#
_symmetry.space_group_name_H-M   'P 1'
#
loop_
_entity.id
_entity.type
_entity.pdbx_description
1 polymer ?
#
loop_
_entity_poly.entity_id
_entity_poly.type
_entity_poly.pdbx_seq_one_letter_code
_entity_poly.pdbx_strand_id
1 'polypeptide(L)'
;MDRNNLAFDPDAIMDQLADSDLGEDFDDDNDWHPPGQLTNSSSDNEDEQEARNSTVASPSSSNKWIRRRFVGKTMPTLISEPTEEVLTPSEYFDRYFTEEIYELFAFNTNVYYQSSFNKQLNPPVTATEIKKFFGINGILGCIRYPRIKMVWMQRFRSCIAEAMARERFFLLRVNLHIVDKGSVSPEIQTQNKLWLVQPLIDAVRGRCLQIPNLTFQ
;
A
#
# COMPACT_ATOMS: atom_id res chain seq x y z
N MET A 1 -3.45 -18.41 12.88
CA MET A 1 -3.13 -19.35 11.78
C MET A 1 -1.78 -18.98 11.21
N ASP A 2 -0.94 -19.97 10.94
CA ASP A 2 0.40 -19.76 10.40
C ASP A 2 0.32 -19.19 8.96
N ARG A 3 1.17 -18.21 8.60
CA ARG A 3 1.13 -17.56 7.26
C ARG A 3 1.29 -18.55 6.11
N ASN A 4 1.88 -19.71 6.39
CA ASN A 4 2.07 -20.80 5.43
C ASN A 4 0.76 -21.51 5.03
N ASN A 5 -0.28 -21.49 5.87
CA ASN A 5 -1.58 -22.12 5.54
C ASN A 5 -2.50 -21.21 4.73
N LEU A 6 -2.30 -19.89 4.79
CA LEU A 6 -3.10 -18.94 4.04
C LEU A 6 -2.96 -19.16 2.54
N ALA A 7 -1.75 -19.43 2.02
CA ALA A 7 -1.53 -19.63 0.60
C ALA A 7 -2.29 -20.81 -0.04
N PHE A 8 -2.83 -21.74 0.76
CA PHE A 8 -3.51 -22.94 0.28
C PHE A 8 -5.04 -22.91 0.46
N ASP A 9 -5.56 -21.94 1.20
CA ASP A 9 -7.00 -21.75 1.40
C ASP A 9 -7.40 -20.33 1.00
N PRO A 10 -7.90 -20.13 -0.23
CA PRO A 10 -8.39 -18.85 -0.70
C PRO A 10 -9.48 -18.29 0.20
N ASP A 11 -10.33 -19.12 0.80
CA ASP A 11 -11.43 -18.63 1.65
C ASP A 11 -10.90 -18.17 3.02
N ALA A 12 -9.87 -18.82 3.58
CA ALA A 12 -9.20 -18.36 4.81
C ALA A 12 -8.35 -17.09 4.63
N ILE A 13 -7.71 -16.91 3.46
CA ILE A 13 -7.13 -15.60 3.07
C ILE A 13 -8.20 -14.52 3.04
N MET A 14 -9.37 -14.86 2.52
CA MET A 14 -10.44 -13.93 2.27
C MET A 14 -11.13 -13.44 3.54
N ASP A 15 -11.29 -14.30 4.54
CA ASP A 15 -11.83 -13.89 5.85
C ASP A 15 -10.89 -12.92 6.57
N GLN A 16 -9.56 -13.05 6.41
CA GLN A 16 -8.60 -12.09 6.98
C GLN A 16 -8.52 -10.76 6.22
N LEU A 17 -8.90 -10.73 4.95
CA LEU A 17 -8.86 -9.51 4.11
C LEU A 17 -10.20 -8.77 4.05
N ALA A 18 -11.31 -9.41 4.46
CA ALA A 18 -12.66 -8.83 4.46
C ALA A 18 -12.83 -7.70 5.49
N ASP A 19 -12.13 -7.77 6.62
CA ASP A 19 -12.34 -6.86 7.76
C ASP A 19 -11.53 -5.56 7.69
N SER A 20 -10.62 -5.37 6.73
CA SER A 20 -9.66 -4.25 6.80
C SER A 20 -9.56 -3.31 5.60
N ASP A 21 -10.09 -3.64 4.41
CA ASP A 21 -9.59 -2.92 3.22
C ASP A 21 -10.63 -2.26 2.32
N LEU A 22 -11.93 -2.27 2.66
CA LEU A 22 -12.95 -1.48 1.95
C LEU A 22 -14.05 -0.96 2.89
N GLY A 23 -13.65 -0.22 3.92
CA GLY A 23 -14.51 0.73 4.63
C GLY A 23 -15.62 0.12 5.48
N GLU A 24 -15.25 -0.23 6.71
CA GLU A 24 -16.14 -0.08 7.87
C GLU A 24 -15.48 0.93 8.83
N ASP A 25 -15.69 2.22 8.57
CA ASP A 25 -15.56 3.24 9.61
C ASP A 25 -16.74 3.02 10.58
N PHE A 26 -16.60 2.08 11.51
CA PHE A 26 -17.31 2.13 12.77
C PHE A 26 -16.39 2.84 13.77
N ASP A 27 -16.70 4.11 14.01
CA ASP A 27 -16.18 4.86 15.15
C ASP A 27 -16.47 4.08 16.44
N ASP A 28 -15.46 3.44 17.02
CA ASP A 28 -15.45 3.07 18.45
C ASP A 28 -14.02 3.15 18.99
N ASP A 29 -13.48 4.38 18.97
CA ASP A 29 -12.26 4.74 19.68
C ASP A 29 -12.56 4.81 21.19
N ASN A 30 -12.56 3.67 21.87
CA ASN A 30 -12.45 3.62 23.34
C ASN A 30 -12.04 2.23 23.85
N ASP A 31 -10.77 1.85 23.67
CA ASP A 31 -10.06 1.03 24.66
C ASP A 31 -8.56 0.87 24.33
N TRP A 32 -7.79 1.96 24.50
CA TRP A 32 -6.35 1.85 24.57
C TRP A 32 -5.84 2.28 25.94
N HIS A 33 -5.45 1.29 26.75
CA HIS A 33 -4.68 1.49 27.96
C HIS A 33 -3.19 1.17 27.71
N PRO A 34 -2.26 2.03 28.15
CA PRO A 34 -0.84 1.78 28.01
C PRO A 34 -0.39 0.60 28.90
N PRO A 35 0.54 -0.27 28.44
CA PRO A 35 0.98 -1.42 29.22
C PRO A 35 1.92 -0.97 30.35
N GLY A 36 1.55 -1.25 31.61
CA GLY A 36 2.50 -1.08 32.73
C GLY A 36 1.97 -0.81 34.14
N GLN A 37 0.65 -0.89 34.42
CA GLN A 37 0.17 -0.75 35.80
C GLN A 37 -0.32 -2.08 36.38
N LEU A 38 0.54 -2.70 37.19
CA LEU A 38 0.14 -3.66 38.20
C LEU A 38 -0.80 -2.96 39.17
N THR A 39 -2.04 -3.44 39.24
CA THR A 39 -2.98 -3.09 40.29
C THR A 39 -2.43 -3.60 41.62
N ASN A 40 -2.00 -2.71 42.50
CA ASN A 40 -1.91 -3.00 43.92
C ASN A 40 -2.49 -1.85 44.72
N SER A 41 -3.29 -2.25 45.69
CA SER A 41 -4.17 -1.47 46.55
C SER A 41 -3.40 -0.67 47.62
N SER A 42 -4.12 0.35 48.13
CA SER A 42 -3.98 1.05 49.43
C SER A 42 -3.17 2.34 49.53
N SER A 43 -3.94 3.41 49.81
CA SER A 43 -3.88 4.36 50.93
C SER A 43 -2.54 4.92 51.43
N ASP A 44 -2.51 6.25 51.40
CA ASP A 44 -2.06 7.19 52.45
C ASP A 44 -0.58 7.61 52.60
N ASN A 45 -0.47 8.95 52.56
CA ASN A 45 0.40 9.87 53.32
C ASN A 45 1.77 10.33 52.77
N GLU A 46 1.75 11.64 52.42
CA GLU A 46 2.58 12.76 52.90
C GLU A 46 4.11 12.79 52.68
N ASP A 47 4.49 13.91 52.04
CA ASP A 47 5.57 14.85 52.41
C ASP A 47 6.94 14.90 51.70
N GLU A 48 7.35 16.18 51.55
CA GLU A 48 8.69 16.76 51.39
C GLU A 48 9.34 17.03 50.00
N GLN A 49 9.11 18.28 49.57
CA GLN A 49 10.07 19.38 49.29
C GLN A 49 11.33 19.23 48.39
N GLU A 50 11.46 20.28 47.57
CA GLU A 50 12.66 20.94 47.02
C GLU A 50 13.50 20.25 45.93
N ALA A 51 13.48 20.84 44.72
CA ALA A 51 14.59 21.67 44.22
C ALA A 51 14.49 21.93 42.70
N ARG A 52 14.27 23.20 42.36
CA ARG A 52 14.89 23.97 41.27
C ARG A 52 15.40 23.20 40.04
N ASN A 53 14.77 23.40 38.89
CA ASN A 53 15.35 24.27 37.85
C ASN A 53 14.43 24.37 36.63
N SER A 54 14.25 25.62 36.18
CA SER A 54 13.61 25.98 34.93
C SER A 54 14.27 25.24 33.76
N THR A 55 13.58 24.24 33.23
CA THR A 55 13.84 23.75 31.88
C THR A 55 12.83 24.43 30.96
N VAL A 56 13.37 25.17 30.00
CA VAL A 56 12.64 25.89 28.97
C VAL A 56 11.75 24.89 28.23
N ALA A 57 10.44 24.97 28.46
CA ALA A 57 9.46 24.18 27.75
C ALA A 57 9.59 24.46 26.25
N SER A 58 10.13 23.49 25.51
CA SER A 58 10.02 23.50 24.06
C SER A 58 8.53 23.42 23.72
N PRO A 59 8.00 24.27 22.83
CA PRO A 59 6.61 24.16 22.43
C PRO A 59 6.48 22.83 21.68
N SER A 60 5.94 21.83 22.38
CA SER A 60 5.38 20.64 21.75
C SER A 60 4.28 21.15 20.82
N SER A 61 4.61 21.32 19.55
CA SER A 61 3.59 21.47 18.52
C SER A 61 2.91 20.11 18.44
N SER A 62 1.94 19.90 19.33
CA SER A 62 0.95 18.85 19.19
C SER A 62 0.30 19.09 17.84
N ASN A 63 0.75 18.35 16.83
CA ASN A 63 0.14 18.34 15.51
C ASN A 63 -1.22 17.65 15.68
N LYS A 64 -2.22 18.42 16.13
CA LYS A 64 -3.60 18.00 16.13
C LYS A 64 -4.06 18.05 14.69
N TRP A 65 -4.33 16.88 14.12
CA TRP A 65 -4.99 16.78 12.82
C TRP A 65 -6.37 17.41 12.95
N ILE A 66 -6.56 18.57 12.32
CA ILE A 66 -7.83 19.29 12.31
C ILE A 66 -8.42 19.15 10.93
N ARG A 67 -9.66 18.65 10.85
CA ARG A 67 -10.45 18.66 9.61
C ARG A 67 -10.71 20.11 9.22
N ARG A 68 -10.00 20.61 8.22
CA ARG A 68 -10.23 21.93 7.61
C ARG A 68 -10.89 21.76 6.25
N ARG A 69 -11.76 22.70 5.88
CA ARG A 69 -12.28 22.78 4.51
C ARG A 69 -11.11 23.01 3.57
N PHE A 70 -10.96 22.17 2.55
CA PHE A 70 -9.98 22.40 1.50
C PHE A 70 -10.32 23.70 0.77
N VAL A 71 -9.41 24.67 0.85
CA VAL A 71 -9.45 25.88 0.02
C VAL A 71 -8.45 25.64 -1.09
N GLY A 72 -8.95 25.24 -2.26
CA GLY A 72 -8.12 25.06 -3.44
C GLY A 72 -7.47 26.39 -3.80
N LYS A 73 -6.16 26.36 -4.03
CA LYS A 73 -5.51 27.48 -4.73
C LYS A 73 -6.04 27.47 -6.16
N THR A 74 -6.46 28.64 -6.64
CA THR A 74 -6.78 28.81 -8.06
C THR A 74 -5.52 28.49 -8.86
N MET A 75 -5.59 27.46 -9.69
CA MET A 75 -4.51 27.14 -10.61
C MET A 75 -4.34 28.32 -11.57
N PRO A 76 -3.09 28.75 -11.87
CA PRO A 76 -2.85 29.71 -12.94
C PRO A 76 -3.54 29.24 -14.22
N THR A 77 -4.19 30.16 -14.93
CA THR A 77 -4.77 29.84 -16.24
C THR A 77 -3.65 29.37 -17.15
N LEU A 78 -3.71 28.10 -17.56
CA LEU A 78 -2.75 27.51 -18.51
C LEU A 78 -2.92 28.21 -19.85
N ILE A 79 -2.04 29.15 -20.16
CA ILE A 79 -1.81 29.59 -21.53
C ILE A 79 -0.82 28.59 -22.11
N SER A 80 -1.31 27.39 -22.46
CA SER A 80 -0.49 26.42 -23.19
C SER A 80 -0.51 26.76 -24.66
N GLU A 81 0.65 26.89 -25.29
CA GLU A 81 0.75 26.72 -26.73
C GLU A 81 0.24 25.30 -27.09
N PRO A 82 -0.59 25.14 -28.13
CA PRO A 82 -1.17 23.85 -28.45
C PRO A 82 -0.21 23.06 -29.34
N THR A 83 0.67 22.23 -28.75
CA THR A 83 1.56 21.37 -29.57
C THR A 83 1.80 19.95 -29.07
N GLU A 84 1.21 19.50 -27.95
CA GLU A 84 1.30 18.08 -27.57
C GLU A 84 -0.07 17.39 -27.67
N GLU A 85 -0.12 16.28 -28.39
CA GLU A 85 -1.26 15.37 -28.44
C GLU A 85 -1.54 14.86 -27.01
N VAL A 86 -2.77 15.07 -26.53
CA VAL A 86 -3.16 14.68 -25.18
C VAL A 86 -3.18 13.15 -25.11
N LEU A 87 -2.35 12.60 -24.23
CA LEU A 87 -2.28 11.16 -24.02
C LEU A 87 -3.53 10.62 -23.31
N THR A 88 -3.81 9.35 -23.52
CA THR A 88 -4.78 8.58 -22.74
C THR A 88 -4.31 8.40 -21.29
N PRO A 89 -5.23 8.19 -20.32
CA PRO A 89 -4.85 7.95 -18.93
C PRO A 89 -3.85 6.79 -18.75
N SER A 90 -3.97 5.72 -19.55
CA SER A 90 -3.04 4.59 -19.54
C SER A 90 -1.65 4.97 -20.03
N GLU A 91 -1.55 5.80 -21.07
CA GLU A 91 -0.25 6.26 -21.60
C GLU A 91 0.45 7.18 -20.60
N TYR A 92 -0.30 8.00 -19.85
CA TYR A 92 0.28 8.73 -18.72
C TYR A 92 0.80 7.80 -17.62
N PHE A 93 0.06 6.74 -17.30
CA PHE A 93 0.49 5.76 -16.30
C PHE A 93 1.76 5.01 -16.73
N ASP A 94 1.83 4.61 -17.99
CA ASP A 94 2.97 3.92 -18.60
C ASP A 94 4.24 4.80 -18.62
N ARG A 95 4.13 6.13 -18.45
CA ARG A 95 5.31 7.00 -18.23
C ARG A 95 6.00 6.71 -16.89
N TYR A 96 5.29 6.23 -15.88
CA TYR A 96 5.83 5.96 -14.54
C TYR A 96 6.03 4.47 -14.28
N PHE A 97 5.06 3.63 -14.67
CA PHE A 97 5.13 2.17 -14.56
C PHE A 97 5.53 1.57 -15.89
N THR A 98 6.83 1.36 -16.06
CA THR A 98 7.39 0.79 -17.28
C THR A 98 7.31 -0.74 -17.27
N GLU A 99 7.55 -1.36 -18.43
CA GLU A 99 7.51 -2.83 -18.56
C GLU A 99 8.51 -3.52 -17.62
N GLU A 100 9.67 -2.91 -17.40
CA GLU A 100 10.72 -3.44 -16.52
C GLU A 100 10.24 -3.58 -15.07
N ILE A 101 9.38 -2.68 -14.59
CA ILE A 101 8.79 -2.80 -13.25
C ILE A 101 7.86 -4.02 -13.18
N TYR A 102 7.05 -4.25 -14.21
CA TYR A 102 6.16 -5.40 -14.27
C TYR A 102 6.92 -6.73 -14.37
N GLU A 103 8.01 -6.76 -15.14
CA GLU A 103 8.92 -7.91 -15.19
C GLU A 103 9.56 -8.18 -13.83
N LEU A 104 10.01 -7.13 -13.13
CA LEU A 104 10.61 -7.25 -11.80
C LEU A 104 9.61 -7.81 -10.78
N PHE A 105 8.35 -7.35 -10.81
CA PHE A 105 7.29 -7.93 -9.99
C PHE A 105 7.05 -9.39 -10.35
N ALA A 106 6.93 -9.72 -11.64
CA ALA A 106 6.65 -11.08 -12.08
C ALA A 106 7.76 -12.04 -11.64
N PHE A 107 9.02 -11.67 -11.85
CA PHE A 107 10.19 -12.45 -11.45
C PHE A 107 10.21 -12.69 -9.94
N ASN A 108 10.17 -11.63 -9.13
CA ASN A 108 10.29 -11.76 -7.68
C ASN A 108 9.07 -12.43 -7.05
N THR A 109 7.87 -12.28 -7.62
CA THR A 109 6.68 -13.01 -7.20
C THR A 109 6.82 -14.51 -7.43
N ASN A 110 7.34 -14.92 -8.60
CA ASN A 110 7.61 -16.34 -8.88
C ASN A 110 8.70 -16.91 -7.95
N VAL A 111 9.80 -16.17 -7.73
CA VAL A 111 10.89 -16.56 -6.81
C VAL A 111 10.38 -16.70 -5.38
N TYR A 112 9.59 -15.74 -4.91
CA TYR A 112 8.99 -15.79 -3.58
C TYR A 112 8.07 -17.02 -3.42
N TYR A 113 7.21 -17.28 -4.40
CA TYR A 113 6.32 -18.42 -4.35
C TYR A 113 7.10 -19.75 -4.33
N GLN A 114 8.12 -19.87 -5.19
CA GLN A 114 8.96 -21.07 -5.25
C GLN A 114 9.71 -21.32 -3.94
N SER A 115 10.31 -20.29 -3.35
CA SER A 115 11.06 -20.41 -2.10
C SER A 115 10.16 -20.66 -0.88
N SER A 116 8.95 -20.10 -0.85
CA SER A 116 8.03 -20.26 0.29
C SER A 116 7.31 -21.61 0.28
N PHE A 117 6.93 -22.11 -0.89
CA PHE A 117 6.07 -23.29 -1.01
C PHE A 117 6.76 -24.51 -1.62
N ASN A 118 8.04 -24.40 -2.01
CA ASN A 118 8.79 -25.43 -2.74
C ASN A 118 8.05 -25.92 -4.00
N LYS A 119 7.28 -25.04 -4.63
CA LYS A 119 6.46 -25.33 -5.83
C LYS A 119 6.52 -24.15 -6.79
N GLN A 120 6.50 -24.43 -8.08
CA GLN A 120 6.39 -23.39 -9.10
C GLN A 120 4.92 -23.09 -9.39
N LEU A 121 4.62 -21.83 -9.68
CA LEU A 121 3.32 -21.46 -10.22
C LEU A 121 3.19 -22.03 -11.64
N ASN A 122 2.06 -22.66 -11.90
CA ASN A 122 1.73 -23.18 -13.23
C ASN A 122 0.34 -22.67 -13.63
N PRO A 123 0.24 -21.67 -14.53
CA PRO A 123 1.35 -21.00 -15.23
C PRO A 123 2.15 -20.03 -14.33
N PRO A 124 3.42 -19.75 -14.67
CA PRO A 124 4.23 -18.75 -13.99
C PRO A 124 3.62 -17.36 -14.17
N VAL A 125 3.84 -16.47 -13.21
CA VAL A 125 3.39 -15.07 -13.31
C VAL A 125 4.18 -14.35 -14.39
N THR A 126 3.49 -13.60 -15.24
CA THR A 126 4.09 -12.81 -16.33
C THR A 126 3.94 -11.31 -16.09
N ALA A 127 4.76 -10.49 -16.74
CA ALA A 127 4.63 -9.03 -16.69
C ALA A 127 3.23 -8.56 -17.14
N THR A 128 2.67 -9.19 -18.18
CA THR A 128 1.30 -8.94 -18.63
C THR A 128 0.25 -9.24 -17.55
N GLU A 129 0.40 -10.33 -16.78
CA GLU A 129 -0.49 -10.62 -15.64
C GLU A 129 -0.36 -9.58 -14.54
N ILE A 130 0.87 -9.12 -14.23
CA ILE A 130 1.09 -8.04 -13.27
C ILE A 130 0.44 -6.74 -13.76
N LYS A 131 0.61 -6.36 -15.03
CA LYS A 131 -0.02 -5.15 -15.60
C LYS A 131 -1.54 -5.21 -15.49
N LYS A 132 -2.15 -6.37 -15.77
CA LYS A 132 -3.59 -6.60 -15.54
C LYS A 132 -3.97 -6.46 -14.06
N PHE A 133 -3.18 -7.03 -13.15
CA PHE A 133 -3.43 -6.93 -11.71
C PHE A 133 -3.44 -5.47 -11.23
N PHE A 134 -2.46 -4.65 -11.64
CA PHE A 134 -2.45 -3.21 -11.34
C PHE A 134 -3.65 -2.47 -11.96
N GLY A 135 -3.98 -2.78 -13.21
CA GLY A 135 -5.15 -2.20 -13.88
C GLY A 135 -6.47 -2.51 -13.16
N ILE A 136 -6.63 -3.75 -12.69
CA ILE A 136 -7.80 -4.16 -11.88
C ILE A 136 -7.85 -3.35 -10.59
N ASN A 137 -6.74 -3.20 -9.86
CA ASN A 137 -6.71 -2.39 -8.64
C ASN A 137 -7.04 -0.91 -8.91
N GLY A 138 -6.58 -0.36 -10.04
CA GLY A 138 -6.96 0.98 -10.48
C GLY A 138 -8.48 1.14 -10.67
N ILE A 139 -9.12 0.18 -11.36
CA ILE A 139 -10.59 0.19 -11.55
C ILE A 139 -11.32 0.01 -10.22
N LEU A 140 -10.85 -0.89 -9.35
CA LEU A 140 -11.44 -1.11 -8.02
C LEU A 140 -11.32 0.12 -7.13
N GLY A 141 -10.28 0.94 -7.29
CA GLY A 141 -10.17 2.23 -6.62
C GLY A 141 -11.24 3.25 -7.08
N CYS A 142 -11.77 3.10 -8.29
CA CYS A 142 -12.81 3.96 -8.84
C CYS A 142 -14.24 3.45 -8.55
N ILE A 143 -14.42 2.15 -8.30
CA ILE A 143 -15.75 1.53 -8.13
C ILE A 143 -15.88 0.95 -6.73
N ARG A 144 -16.89 1.41 -5.98
CA ARG A 144 -17.18 0.86 -4.65
C ARG A 144 -18.00 -0.42 -4.74
N TYR A 145 -17.42 -1.53 -4.31
CA TYR A 145 -18.13 -2.79 -4.05
C TYR A 145 -18.12 -3.05 -2.54
N PRO A 146 -19.26 -3.47 -1.92
CA PRO A 146 -19.27 -3.81 -0.50
C PRO A 146 -18.28 -4.91 -0.14
N ARG A 147 -18.05 -5.85 -1.06
CA ARG A 147 -17.04 -6.90 -0.93
C ARG A 147 -16.37 -7.09 -2.29
N ILE A 148 -15.04 -7.04 -2.32
CA ILE A 148 -14.24 -7.18 -3.55
C ILE A 148 -14.59 -8.45 -4.35
N LYS A 149 -14.95 -9.56 -3.69
CA LYS A 149 -15.37 -10.80 -4.34
C LYS A 149 -16.62 -10.67 -5.22
N MET A 150 -17.45 -9.66 -4.96
CA MET A 150 -18.67 -9.43 -5.74
C MET A 150 -18.36 -9.11 -7.20
N VAL A 151 -17.18 -8.56 -7.51
CA VAL A 151 -16.74 -8.22 -8.87
C VAL A 151 -16.78 -9.42 -9.82
N TRP A 152 -16.58 -10.64 -9.30
CA TRP A 152 -16.61 -11.88 -10.07
C TRP A 152 -17.94 -12.62 -10.02
N MET A 153 -18.97 -12.08 -9.34
CA MET A 153 -20.31 -12.67 -9.35
C MET A 153 -21.02 -12.36 -10.67
N GLN A 154 -21.81 -13.30 -11.18
CA GLN A 154 -22.50 -13.18 -12.48
C GLN A 154 -23.27 -11.86 -12.66
N ARG A 155 -23.90 -11.36 -11.59
CA ARG A 155 -24.68 -10.12 -11.60
C ARG A 155 -23.84 -8.85 -11.75
N PHE A 156 -22.57 -8.89 -11.33
CA PHE A 156 -21.66 -7.74 -11.31
C PHE A 156 -20.44 -7.94 -12.20
N ARG A 157 -20.49 -8.97 -13.06
CA ARG A 157 -19.40 -9.33 -13.95
C ARG A 157 -19.05 -8.12 -14.82
N SER A 158 -17.82 -7.66 -14.68
CA SER A 158 -17.27 -6.51 -15.41
C SER A 158 -16.04 -6.92 -16.19
N CYS A 159 -15.41 -5.97 -16.88
CA CYS A 159 -14.13 -6.16 -17.54
C CYS A 159 -13.03 -6.75 -16.61
N ILE A 160 -13.16 -6.55 -15.28
CA ILE A 160 -12.25 -7.16 -14.29
C ILE A 160 -12.34 -8.69 -14.32
N ALA A 161 -13.56 -9.24 -14.31
CA ALA A 161 -13.79 -10.68 -14.28
C ALA A 161 -13.44 -11.38 -15.60
N GLU A 162 -13.31 -10.62 -16.68
CA GLU A 162 -12.81 -11.09 -17.98
C GLU A 162 -11.28 -10.99 -18.06
N ALA A 163 -10.67 -9.99 -17.43
CA ALA A 163 -9.23 -9.77 -17.47
C ALA A 163 -8.44 -10.82 -16.66
N MET A 164 -8.96 -11.25 -15.50
CA MET A 164 -8.29 -12.20 -14.61
C MET A 164 -9.31 -13.01 -13.80
N ALA A 165 -9.06 -14.31 -13.61
CA ALA A 165 -9.88 -15.14 -12.72
C ALA A 165 -9.74 -14.72 -11.26
N ARG A 166 -10.81 -14.90 -10.48
CA ARG A 166 -10.88 -14.50 -9.07
C ARG A 166 -9.74 -15.10 -8.24
N GLU A 167 -9.53 -16.40 -8.39
CA GLU A 167 -8.54 -17.19 -7.67
C GLU A 167 -7.13 -16.71 -8.03
N ARG A 168 -6.89 -16.38 -9.31
CA ARG A 168 -5.60 -15.84 -9.76
C ARG A 168 -5.35 -14.44 -9.20
N PHE A 169 -6.37 -13.59 -9.12
CA PHE A 169 -6.26 -12.26 -8.50
C PHE A 169 -5.85 -12.35 -7.02
N PHE A 170 -6.53 -13.20 -6.23
CA PHE A 170 -6.20 -13.35 -4.81
C PHE A 170 -4.85 -14.03 -4.58
N LEU A 171 -4.49 -15.00 -5.42
CA LEU A 171 -3.15 -15.58 -5.42
C LEU A 171 -2.07 -14.52 -5.61
N LEU A 172 -2.23 -13.62 -6.59
CA LEU A 172 -1.29 -12.52 -6.80
C LEU A 172 -1.32 -11.54 -5.63
N ARG A 173 -2.50 -11.16 -5.13
CA ARG A 173 -2.66 -10.19 -4.04
C ARG A 173 -1.85 -10.54 -2.79
N VAL A 174 -1.76 -11.83 -2.42
CA VAL A 174 -1.03 -12.26 -1.22
C VAL A 174 0.44 -12.62 -1.47
N ASN A 175 0.81 -12.88 -2.73
CA ASN A 175 2.17 -13.31 -3.10
C ASN A 175 2.99 -12.25 -3.85
N LEU A 176 2.43 -11.07 -4.14
CA LEU A 176 3.10 -10.03 -4.92
C LEU A 176 4.39 -9.55 -4.24
N HIS A 177 5.52 -9.66 -4.93
CA HIS A 177 6.83 -9.20 -4.46
C HIS A 177 7.58 -8.47 -5.56
N ILE A 178 8.33 -7.42 -5.20
CA ILE A 178 9.25 -6.68 -6.09
C ILE A 178 10.73 -6.81 -5.68
N VAL A 179 10.98 -7.53 -4.58
CA VAL A 179 12.32 -7.76 -4.02
C VAL A 179 12.44 -9.25 -3.67
N ASP A 180 13.55 -9.86 -4.07
CA ASP A 180 13.97 -11.15 -3.52
C ASP A 180 14.52 -10.93 -2.11
N LYS A 181 13.83 -11.49 -1.11
CA LYS A 181 14.23 -11.37 0.30
C LYS A 181 15.55 -12.08 0.59
N GLY A 182 15.89 -13.12 -0.17
CA GLY A 182 17.14 -13.87 -0.01
C GLY A 182 18.37 -13.10 -0.47
N SER A 183 18.19 -12.10 -1.34
CA SER A 183 19.30 -11.32 -1.90
C SER A 183 19.64 -10.07 -1.07
N VAL A 184 18.88 -9.75 -0.02
CA VAL A 184 19.05 -8.51 0.77
C VAL A 184 19.65 -8.83 2.13
N SER A 185 20.84 -8.29 2.41
CA SER A 185 21.54 -8.53 3.67
C SER A 185 20.83 -7.88 4.88
N PRO A 186 20.99 -8.41 6.11
CA PRO A 186 20.40 -7.84 7.32
C PRO A 186 20.81 -6.38 7.57
N GLU A 187 22.01 -5.98 7.18
CA GLU A 187 22.52 -4.61 7.31
C GLU A 187 21.68 -3.64 6.47
N ILE A 188 21.34 -4.01 5.23
CA ILE A 188 20.47 -3.18 4.37
C ILE A 188 19.07 -3.06 4.99
N GLN A 189 18.53 -4.15 5.52
CA GLN A 189 17.20 -4.15 6.15
C GLN A 189 17.13 -3.27 7.41
N THR A 190 18.23 -3.19 8.17
CA THR A 190 18.30 -2.33 9.36
C THR A 190 18.45 -0.85 8.97
N GLN A 191 19.24 -0.54 7.95
CA GLN A 191 19.47 0.82 7.46
C GLN A 191 18.27 1.40 6.70
N ASN A 192 17.58 0.60 5.89
CA ASN A 192 16.43 1.03 5.10
C ASN A 192 15.17 0.26 5.49
N LYS A 193 14.25 0.89 6.23
CA LYS A 193 12.97 0.26 6.63
C LYS A 193 12.02 -0.01 5.46
N LEU A 194 12.21 0.67 4.31
CA LEU A 194 11.40 0.53 3.11
C LEU A 194 12.02 -0.43 2.08
N TRP A 195 13.03 -1.21 2.46
CA TRP A 195 13.78 -2.08 1.55
C TRP A 195 12.91 -2.98 0.68
N LEU A 196 11.75 -3.43 1.17
CA LEU A 196 10.79 -4.27 0.43
C LEU A 196 10.14 -3.57 -0.77
N VAL A 197 10.03 -2.25 -0.73
CA VAL A 197 9.39 -1.43 -1.77
C VAL A 197 10.37 -0.45 -2.41
N GLN A 198 11.62 -0.42 -1.94
CA GLN A 198 12.64 0.52 -2.41
C GLN A 198 12.84 0.47 -3.93
N PRO A 199 12.89 -0.70 -4.61
CA PRO A 199 13.02 -0.72 -6.06
C PRO A 199 11.87 -0.01 -6.78
N LEU A 200 10.64 -0.11 -6.25
CA LEU A 200 9.50 0.59 -6.82
C LEU A 200 9.65 2.11 -6.66
N ILE A 201 10.04 2.55 -5.47
CA ILE A 201 10.25 3.97 -5.15
C ILE A 201 11.31 4.56 -6.08
N ASP A 202 12.45 3.88 -6.22
CA ASP A 202 13.56 4.36 -7.05
C ASP A 202 13.19 4.39 -8.53
N ALA A 203 12.48 3.37 -9.02
CA ALA A 203 12.02 3.32 -10.40
C ALA A 203 11.05 4.46 -10.71
N VAL A 204 9.99 4.64 -9.90
CA VAL A 204 9.02 5.72 -10.09
C VAL A 204 9.67 7.10 -9.94
N ARG A 205 10.53 7.27 -8.93
CA ARG A 205 11.29 8.52 -8.73
C ARG A 205 12.16 8.84 -9.94
N GLY A 206 12.83 7.84 -10.51
CA GLY A 206 13.63 8.00 -11.72
C GLY A 206 12.82 8.54 -12.88
N ARG A 207 11.58 8.03 -13.06
CA ARG A 207 10.64 8.55 -14.06
C ARG A 207 10.20 9.97 -13.77
N CYS A 208 9.85 10.30 -12.53
CA CYS A 208 9.48 11.66 -12.13
C CYS A 208 10.58 12.69 -12.44
N LEU A 209 11.86 12.33 -12.29
CA LEU A 209 12.99 13.22 -12.59
C LEU A 209 13.23 13.42 -14.09
N GLN A 210 12.79 12.48 -14.93
CA GLN A 210 12.94 12.54 -16.39
C GLN A 210 11.77 13.29 -17.06
N ILE A 211 10.61 13.33 -16.41
CA ILE A 211 9.44 14.03 -16.93
C ILE A 211 9.69 15.53 -16.74
N PRO A 212 9.73 16.33 -17.82
CA PRO A 212 9.98 17.76 -17.71
C PRO A 212 8.90 18.40 -16.82
N ASN A 213 9.34 19.23 -15.87
CA ASN A 213 8.42 20.05 -15.11
C ASN A 213 7.70 20.97 -16.09
N LEU A 214 6.36 20.98 -16.06
CA LEU A 214 5.58 22.05 -16.67
C LEU A 214 6.07 23.35 -16.02
N THR A 215 6.95 24.04 -16.72
CA THR A 215 7.55 25.28 -16.23
C THR A 215 6.51 26.35 -16.49
N PHE A 216 5.85 26.78 -15.41
CA PHE A 216 4.98 27.94 -15.43
C PHE A 216 5.87 29.18 -15.59
N GLN A 217 5.90 29.76 -16.79
CA GLN A 217 6.45 31.10 -17.02
C GLN A 217 5.43 32.16 -16.63
#